data_AF-A0AAU3KWE4-F1
#
_entry.id   AF-A0AAU3KWE4-F1
#
_cell.length_a   1.000
_cell.length_b   1.000
_cell.length_c   1.000
_cell.angle_alpha   90.00
_cell.angle_beta   90.00
_cell.angle_gamma   90.00
#
_symmetry.space_group_name_H-M   'P 1'
#
loop_
_entity.id
_entity.type
_entity.pdbx_description
1 polymer ?
#
loop_
_entity_poly.entity_id
_entity_poly.type
_entity_poly.pdbx_seq_one_letter_code
_entity_poly.pdbx_strand_id
1 'polypeptide(L)'
;MKRIGFGVAVLAAVIVVSGCSDGVKELKFGESADVSALEGGTIGVSVTRIDTGSNADLASLENASKYAGQTPYYVHYAVVKKTGDLREDGDYAAYDGDKQLTHLSVQSALDFSSPLDPKVHKFDKCTDQGSWAQTAPGQTLEDCMIFLADPGTGRPTKIELVSSGDHKTKVRWS
;
A
#
# COMPACT_ATOMS: atom_id res chain seq x y z
N MET A 1 -27.41 6.99 36.41
CA MET A 1 -25.94 6.87 36.37
C MET A 1 -25.53 6.81 34.90
N LYS A 2 -24.90 7.86 34.37
CA LYS A 2 -24.61 8.05 32.94
C LYS A 2 -23.15 7.69 32.71
N ARG A 3 -22.86 6.59 32.01
CA ARG A 3 -21.50 6.15 31.69
C ARG A 3 -21.00 6.95 30.49
N ILE A 4 -19.98 7.77 30.70
CA ILE A 4 -19.23 8.46 29.65
C ILE A 4 -18.02 7.57 29.36
N GLY A 5 -18.04 6.86 28.23
CA GLY A 5 -16.92 6.07 27.75
C GLY A 5 -15.94 6.97 27.01
N PHE A 6 -14.71 7.02 27.50
CA PHE A 6 -13.59 7.75 26.93
C PHE A 6 -13.21 7.17 25.56
N GLY A 7 -13.29 7.98 24.51
CA GLY A 7 -12.67 7.68 23.22
C GLY A 7 -11.17 7.89 23.34
N VAL A 8 -10.39 6.83 23.09
CA VAL A 8 -8.93 6.90 22.97
C VAL A 8 -8.63 7.60 21.63
N ALA A 9 -8.23 8.86 21.70
CA ALA A 9 -7.67 9.58 20.55
C ALA A 9 -6.25 9.06 20.32
N VAL A 10 -6.07 8.30 19.23
CA VAL A 10 -4.73 7.94 18.74
C VAL A 10 -4.12 9.22 18.16
N LEU A 11 -3.19 9.82 18.92
CA LEU A 11 -2.37 10.93 18.47
C LEU A 11 -1.39 10.43 17.40
N ALA A 12 -1.77 10.56 16.13
CA ALA A 12 -0.82 10.44 15.02
C ALA A 12 0.13 11.64 15.07
N ALA A 13 1.40 11.39 15.40
CA ALA A 13 2.44 12.41 15.38
C ALA A 13 2.75 12.78 13.92
N VAL A 14 2.32 13.97 13.49
CA VAL A 14 2.65 14.50 12.16
C VAL A 14 4.03 15.16 12.25
N ILE A 15 5.08 14.48 11.79
CA ILE A 15 6.41 15.07 11.66
C ILE A 15 6.43 15.94 10.39
N VAL A 16 6.17 17.23 10.56
CA VAL A 16 6.33 18.24 9.50
C VAL A 16 7.81 18.67 9.46
N VAL A 17 8.57 18.12 8.53
CA VAL A 17 9.92 18.62 8.20
C VAL A 17 9.81 19.42 6.92
N SER A 18 9.68 20.74 7.05
CA SER A 18 9.91 21.67 5.94
C SER A 18 11.42 21.80 5.75
N GLY A 19 12.01 20.99 4.87
CA GLY A 19 13.43 21.10 4.58
C GLY A 19 13.85 20.27 3.36
N CYS A 20 14.33 20.95 2.31
CA CYS A 20 15.02 20.38 1.17
C CYS A 20 16.07 19.36 1.65
N SER A 21 15.73 18.08 1.60
CA SER A 21 16.64 16.99 1.90
C SER A 21 16.36 15.92 0.86
N ASP A 22 17.30 15.71 -0.06
CA ASP A 22 17.29 14.61 -1.04
C ASP A 22 17.46 13.22 -0.37
N GLY A 23 17.00 13.09 0.87
CA GLY A 23 17.16 11.92 1.73
C GLY A 23 15.86 11.14 1.87
N VAL A 24 16.01 9.81 1.93
CA VAL A 24 14.90 8.89 2.23
C VAL A 24 14.34 9.21 3.61
N LYS A 25 13.02 9.37 3.72
CA LYS A 25 12.36 9.50 5.03
C LYS A 25 12.15 8.12 5.65
N GLU A 26 12.82 7.87 6.76
CA GLU A 26 12.71 6.63 7.54
C GLU A 26 11.55 6.72 8.54
N LEU A 27 10.68 5.72 8.56
CA LEU A 27 9.48 5.63 9.38
C LEU A 27 9.31 4.22 9.97
N LYS A 28 8.57 4.14 11.07
CA LYS A 28 8.03 2.86 11.56
C LYS A 28 6.67 2.57 10.92
N PHE A 29 6.30 1.29 10.84
CA PHE A 29 4.93 0.92 10.48
C PHE A 29 3.90 1.65 11.36
N GLY A 30 2.87 2.22 10.74
CA GLY A 30 1.86 3.08 11.36
C GLY A 30 2.20 4.57 11.38
N GLU A 31 3.45 4.97 11.13
CA GLU A 31 3.82 6.38 10.99
C GLU A 31 3.53 6.89 9.57
N SER A 32 3.25 8.19 9.47
CA SER A 32 2.90 8.85 8.22
C SER A 32 3.90 9.91 7.78
N ALA A 33 3.94 10.15 6.48
CA ALA A 33 4.70 11.24 5.88
C ALA A 33 3.89 11.94 4.81
N ASP A 34 4.08 13.26 4.72
CA ASP A 34 3.64 14.01 3.56
C ASP A 34 4.67 13.84 2.43
N VAL A 35 4.19 13.49 1.24
CA VAL A 35 5.00 13.31 0.02
C VAL A 35 4.40 14.11 -1.14
N SER A 36 5.26 14.51 -2.08
CA SER A 36 4.81 15.13 -3.32
C SER A 36 3.99 14.15 -4.15
N ALA A 37 2.80 14.60 -4.54
CA ALA A 37 1.93 13.95 -5.50
C ALA A 37 2.18 14.51 -6.92
N LEU A 38 1.51 13.94 -7.91
CA LEU A 38 1.56 14.45 -9.29
C LEU A 38 1.12 15.94 -9.36
N GLU A 39 1.59 16.64 -10.40
CA GLU A 39 1.33 18.07 -10.69
C GLU A 39 1.50 19.03 -9.51
N GLY A 40 2.46 18.75 -8.61
CA GLY A 40 2.79 19.63 -7.48
C GLY A 40 1.83 19.52 -6.29
N GLY A 41 0.99 18.47 -6.24
CA GLY A 41 0.16 18.16 -5.09
C GLY A 41 0.94 17.63 -3.89
N THR A 42 0.23 17.42 -2.78
CA THR A 42 0.78 16.77 -1.57
C THR A 42 -0.25 15.82 -0.99
N ILE A 43 0.21 14.66 -0.54
CA ILE A 43 -0.60 13.64 0.12
C ILE A 43 0.13 13.13 1.36
N GLY A 44 -0.61 12.69 2.36
CA GLY A 44 -0.06 11.91 3.46
C GLY A 44 -0.10 10.43 3.12
N VAL A 45 0.98 9.69 3.37
CA VAL A 45 1.06 8.23 3.15
C VAL A 45 1.53 7.53 4.42
N SER A 46 1.01 6.32 4.67
CA SER A 46 1.47 5.46 5.77
C SER A 46 1.19 3.99 5.46
N VAL A 47 2.12 3.10 5.80
CA VAL A 47 1.86 1.65 5.82
C VAL A 47 1.31 1.26 7.18
N THR A 48 0.08 0.75 7.22
CA THR A 48 -0.68 0.54 8.47
C THR A 48 -0.57 -0.89 9.00
N ARG A 49 -0.56 -1.90 8.13
CA ARG A 49 -0.34 -3.31 8.51
C ARG A 49 0.16 -4.15 7.34
N ILE A 50 0.67 -5.34 7.66
CA ILE A 50 1.00 -6.37 6.69
C ILE A 50 0.38 -7.69 7.15
N ASP A 51 -0.62 -8.16 6.40
CA ASP A 51 -1.27 -9.45 6.64
C ASP A 51 -0.60 -10.54 5.82
N THR A 52 -0.45 -11.73 6.42
CA THR A 52 0.07 -12.90 5.71
C THR A 52 -1.10 -13.68 5.13
N GLY A 53 -1.04 -13.94 3.82
CA GLY A 53 -1.97 -14.81 3.14
C GLY A 53 -1.51 -16.24 3.04
N SER A 54 -2.15 -16.99 2.16
CA SER A 54 -1.82 -18.38 1.88
C SER A 54 -1.93 -18.67 0.39
N ASN A 55 -1.40 -19.82 -0.05
CA ASN A 55 -1.59 -20.29 -1.43
C ASN A 55 -3.08 -20.42 -1.81
N ALA A 56 -3.98 -20.63 -0.84
CA ALA A 56 -5.42 -20.69 -1.10
C ALA A 56 -5.96 -19.36 -1.63
N ASP A 57 -5.36 -18.24 -1.24
CA ASP A 57 -5.75 -16.92 -1.73
C ASP A 57 -5.39 -16.74 -3.22
N LEU A 58 -4.39 -17.48 -3.73
CA LEU A 58 -3.92 -17.41 -5.12
C LEU A 58 -4.58 -18.47 -6.02
N ALA A 59 -5.29 -19.44 -5.43
CA ALA A 59 -5.87 -20.58 -6.14
C ALA A 59 -7.00 -20.18 -7.11
N SER A 60 -7.61 -19.02 -6.88
CA SER A 60 -8.67 -18.41 -7.69
C SER A 60 -8.16 -17.67 -8.93
N LEU A 61 -6.85 -17.45 -9.05
CA LEU A 61 -6.27 -16.76 -10.19
C LEU A 61 -6.24 -17.69 -11.41
N GLU A 62 -6.46 -17.12 -12.60
CA GLU A 62 -6.49 -17.88 -13.87
C GLU A 62 -5.22 -18.74 -14.06
N ASN A 63 -4.06 -18.22 -13.65
CA ASN A 63 -2.77 -18.89 -13.73
C ASN A 63 -2.23 -19.30 -12.34
N ALA A 64 -3.09 -19.79 -11.44
CA ALA A 64 -2.73 -20.16 -10.06
C ALA A 64 -1.46 -21.03 -9.94
N SER A 65 -1.22 -21.94 -10.89
CA SER A 65 -0.06 -22.83 -10.90
C SER A 65 1.29 -22.10 -10.98
N LYS A 66 1.32 -20.90 -11.57
CA LYS A 66 2.53 -20.03 -11.62
C LYS A 66 2.97 -19.60 -10.23
N TYR A 67 2.04 -19.52 -9.28
CA TYR A 67 2.28 -19.00 -7.93
C TYR A 67 2.39 -20.11 -6.88
N ALA A 68 2.44 -21.38 -7.31
CA ALA A 68 2.52 -22.51 -6.41
C ALA A 68 3.73 -22.39 -5.46
N GLY A 69 3.46 -22.46 -4.16
CA GLY A 69 4.48 -22.36 -3.12
C GLY A 69 4.89 -20.93 -2.75
N GLN A 70 4.40 -19.91 -3.46
CA GLN A 70 4.62 -18.52 -3.07
C GLN A 70 3.69 -18.10 -1.93
N THR A 71 4.15 -17.19 -1.07
CA THR A 71 3.32 -16.65 0.02
C THR A 71 2.90 -15.22 -0.31
N PRO A 72 1.60 -14.93 -0.42
CA PRO A 72 1.14 -13.55 -0.60
C PRO A 72 1.16 -12.79 0.73
N TYR A 73 1.61 -11.54 0.68
CA TYR A 73 1.56 -10.57 1.76
C TYR A 73 0.74 -9.36 1.33
N TYR A 74 -0.25 -9.00 2.13
CA TYR A 74 -1.15 -7.88 1.91
C TYR A 74 -0.65 -6.68 2.68
N VAL A 75 -0.05 -5.73 1.97
CA VAL A 75 0.48 -4.48 2.53
C VAL A 75 -0.64 -3.46 2.48
N HIS A 76 -1.16 -3.11 3.66
CA HIS A 76 -2.19 -2.09 3.80
C HIS A 76 -1.55 -0.73 4.00
N TYR A 77 -2.06 0.25 3.29
CA TYR A 77 -1.63 1.63 3.43
C TYR A 77 -2.83 2.56 3.48
N ALA A 78 -2.59 3.74 4.03
CA ALA A 78 -3.55 4.82 4.08
C ALA A 78 -2.98 6.03 3.34
N VAL A 79 -3.84 6.67 2.55
CA VAL A 79 -3.52 7.90 1.82
C VAL A 79 -4.47 9.01 2.26
N VAL A 80 -3.92 10.13 2.69
CA VAL A 80 -4.67 11.34 3.06
C VAL A 80 -4.53 12.36 1.96
N LYS A 81 -5.65 12.77 1.36
CA LYS A 81 -5.67 13.86 0.39
C LYS A 81 -5.40 15.19 1.11
N LYS A 82 -4.28 15.87 0.82
CA LYS A 82 -4.00 17.18 1.42
C LYS A 82 -4.33 18.29 0.43
N THR A 83 -3.49 18.47 -0.59
CA THR A 83 -3.60 19.55 -1.57
C THR A 83 -3.41 18.99 -2.98
N GLY A 84 -4.22 19.46 -3.92
CA GLY A 84 -4.29 18.91 -5.28
C GLY A 84 -5.29 17.75 -5.39
N ASP A 85 -5.63 17.37 -6.63
CA ASP A 85 -6.63 16.34 -6.92
C ASP A 85 -5.99 15.02 -7.40
N LEU A 86 -4.73 14.78 -7.06
CA LEU A 86 -3.92 13.77 -7.75
C LEU A 86 -3.34 12.72 -6.81
N ARG A 87 -3.17 11.52 -7.37
CA ARG A 87 -2.64 10.34 -6.70
C ARG A 87 -1.14 10.49 -6.39
N GLU A 88 -0.64 9.58 -5.57
CA GLU A 88 0.79 9.46 -5.32
C GLU A 88 1.60 9.34 -6.62
N ASP A 89 2.76 9.97 -6.65
CA ASP A 89 3.75 9.75 -7.70
C ASP A 89 4.70 8.64 -7.23
N GLY A 90 4.35 7.39 -7.46
CA GLY A 90 5.20 6.27 -7.07
C GLY A 90 4.55 4.89 -7.18
N ASP A 91 5.34 3.89 -6.82
CA ASP A 91 4.90 2.51 -6.56
C ASP A 91 5.56 2.01 -5.27
N TYR A 92 4.96 1.01 -4.63
CA TYR A 92 5.53 0.42 -3.43
C TYR A 92 6.41 -0.77 -3.78
N ALA A 93 7.51 -0.91 -3.04
CA ALA A 93 8.37 -2.08 -3.06
C ALA A 93 8.44 -2.70 -1.66
N ALA A 94 8.31 -4.03 -1.59
CA ALA A 94 8.39 -4.78 -0.34
C ALA A 94 9.66 -5.63 -0.29
N TYR A 95 10.30 -5.72 0.87
CA TYR A 95 11.55 -6.46 1.05
C TYR A 95 11.59 -7.27 2.35
N ASP A 96 12.15 -8.47 2.26
CA ASP A 96 12.66 -9.27 3.39
C ASP A 96 14.18 -9.07 3.48
N GLY A 97 14.61 -8.21 4.40
CA GLY A 97 15.98 -7.69 4.41
C GLY A 97 16.33 -6.95 3.11
N ASP A 98 17.18 -7.56 2.29
CA ASP A 98 17.60 -7.05 0.98
C ASP A 98 16.92 -7.75 -0.19
N LYS A 99 16.10 -8.78 0.06
CA LYS A 99 15.38 -9.51 -0.98
C LYS A 99 14.06 -8.80 -1.29
N GLN A 100 13.93 -8.27 -2.50
CA GLN A 100 12.67 -7.67 -2.95
C GLN A 100 11.64 -8.77 -3.28
N LEU A 101 10.40 -8.57 -2.84
CA LEU A 101 9.26 -9.41 -3.19
C LEU A 101 8.65 -8.95 -4.52
N THR A 102 7.92 -9.85 -5.18
CA THR A 102 7.27 -9.56 -6.45
C THR A 102 5.91 -8.89 -6.23
N HIS A 103 5.69 -7.71 -6.79
CA HIS A 103 4.35 -7.08 -6.80
C HIS A 103 3.40 -7.86 -7.71
N LEU A 104 2.28 -8.34 -7.17
CA LEU A 104 1.21 -8.97 -7.94
C LEU A 104 0.31 -7.91 -8.57
N SER A 105 0.59 -7.58 -9.84
CA SER A 105 -0.18 -6.56 -10.58
C SER A 105 -1.65 -6.96 -10.84
N VAL A 106 -2.52 -5.95 -10.98
CA VAL A 106 -3.96 -6.08 -11.26
C VAL A 106 -4.25 -6.91 -12.52
N GLN A 107 -3.40 -6.89 -13.54
CA GLN A 107 -3.58 -7.75 -14.73
C GLN A 107 -3.58 -9.24 -14.38
N SER A 108 -2.81 -9.63 -13.36
CA SER A 108 -2.78 -11.00 -12.86
C SER A 108 -4.02 -11.36 -12.05
N ALA A 109 -4.79 -10.35 -11.63
CA ALA A 109 -6.09 -10.49 -10.98
C ALA A 109 -7.25 -10.36 -11.99
N LEU A 110 -7.02 -10.06 -13.27
CA LEU A 110 -8.10 -10.04 -14.25
C LEU A 110 -8.48 -11.46 -14.65
N ASP A 111 -9.75 -11.78 -14.46
CA ASP A 111 -10.42 -12.95 -15.00
C ASP A 111 -11.05 -12.57 -16.35
N PHE A 112 -10.44 -13.07 -17.42
CA PHE A 112 -10.90 -12.87 -18.80
C PHE A 112 -11.87 -13.94 -19.29
N SER A 113 -12.47 -14.74 -18.40
CA SER A 113 -13.51 -15.73 -18.76
C SER A 113 -14.66 -15.12 -19.58
N SER A 114 -14.88 -13.81 -19.47
CA SER A 114 -15.70 -13.02 -20.39
C SER A 114 -14.88 -11.89 -21.05
N PRO A 115 -14.58 -11.96 -22.36
CA PRO A 115 -13.82 -10.92 -23.07
C PRO A 115 -14.50 -9.54 -23.08
N LEU A 116 -15.81 -9.49 -22.85
CA LEU A 116 -16.61 -8.26 -22.82
C LEU A 116 -16.87 -7.76 -21.38
N ASP A 117 -16.51 -8.54 -20.36
CA ASP A 117 -16.71 -8.22 -18.95
C ASP A 117 -15.57 -8.83 -18.11
N PRO A 118 -14.33 -8.30 -18.23
CA PRO A 118 -13.20 -8.79 -17.45
C PRO A 118 -13.47 -8.53 -15.97
N LYS A 119 -13.48 -9.60 -15.17
CA LYS A 119 -13.71 -9.49 -13.74
C LYS A 119 -12.40 -9.26 -13.03
N VAL A 120 -12.34 -8.26 -12.17
CA VAL A 120 -11.21 -8.12 -11.25
C VAL A 120 -11.41 -9.11 -10.12
N HIS A 121 -10.48 -10.04 -9.95
CA HIS A 121 -10.42 -10.92 -8.80
C HIS A 121 -10.22 -10.08 -7.55
N LYS A 122 -11.12 -10.26 -6.59
CA LYS A 122 -11.06 -9.60 -5.29
C LYS A 122 -10.41 -10.52 -4.30
N PHE A 123 -9.41 -10.02 -3.59
CA PHE A 123 -8.85 -10.70 -2.44
C PHE A 123 -9.55 -10.16 -1.19
N ASP A 124 -10.12 -11.02 -0.37
CA ASP A 124 -10.87 -10.58 0.82
C ASP A 124 -10.02 -9.73 1.78
N LYS A 125 -8.71 -10.01 1.83
CA LYS A 125 -7.75 -9.25 2.63
C LYS A 125 -7.28 -7.96 1.97
N CYS A 126 -7.70 -7.67 0.74
CA CYS A 126 -7.29 -6.50 -0.03
C CYS A 126 -8.54 -5.84 -0.64
N THR A 127 -9.14 -4.92 0.09
CA THR A 127 -10.35 -4.22 -0.37
C THR A 127 -10.09 -2.73 -0.47
N ASP A 128 -10.18 -2.20 -1.70
CA ASP A 128 -10.04 -0.77 -1.97
C ASP A 128 -11.25 -0.03 -1.36
N GLN A 129 -10.99 0.89 -0.43
CA GLN A 129 -12.05 1.66 0.24
C GLN A 129 -12.29 2.98 -0.49
N GLY A 130 -12.84 2.92 -1.70
CA GLY A 130 -13.43 4.08 -2.39
C GLY A 130 -12.60 4.66 -3.53
N SER A 131 -13.03 5.84 -4.02
CA SER A 131 -12.47 6.49 -5.20
C SER A 131 -11.77 7.80 -4.84
N TRP A 132 -10.49 7.93 -5.20
CA TRP A 132 -9.70 9.16 -5.03
C TRP A 132 -10.40 10.43 -5.53
N ALA A 133 -11.08 10.32 -6.67
CA ALA A 133 -11.81 11.44 -7.29
C ALA A 133 -13.00 11.92 -6.44
N GLN A 134 -13.53 11.06 -5.57
CA GLN A 134 -14.66 11.36 -4.69
C GLN A 134 -14.20 11.73 -3.27
N THR A 135 -12.92 11.56 -2.97
CA THR A 135 -12.34 11.86 -1.66
C THR A 135 -12.12 13.36 -1.49
N ALA A 136 -12.72 13.94 -0.46
CA ALA A 136 -12.51 15.32 -0.10
C ALA A 136 -11.13 15.53 0.56
N PRO A 137 -10.51 16.71 0.43
CA PRO A 137 -9.31 17.05 1.19
C PRO A 137 -9.49 16.81 2.70
N GLY A 138 -8.46 16.27 3.33
CA GLY A 138 -8.43 15.85 4.74
C GLY A 138 -8.99 14.45 5.01
N GLN A 139 -9.66 13.83 4.04
CA GLN A 139 -10.14 12.46 4.19
C GLN A 139 -9.04 11.43 3.94
N THR A 140 -9.17 10.30 4.61
CA THR A 140 -8.27 9.14 4.49
C THR A 140 -8.92 8.09 3.62
N LEU A 141 -8.15 7.55 2.69
CA LEU A 141 -8.46 6.35 1.93
C LEU A 141 -7.58 5.22 2.43
N GLU A 142 -8.17 4.05 2.63
CA GLU A 142 -7.42 2.82 2.88
C GLU A 142 -7.37 2.00 1.61
N ASP A 143 -6.20 1.45 1.34
CA ASP A 143 -5.92 0.70 0.13
C ASP A 143 -4.86 -0.37 0.44
N CYS A 144 -4.59 -1.23 -0.54
CA CYS A 144 -3.76 -2.40 -0.32
C CYS A 144 -2.99 -2.83 -1.58
N MET A 145 -1.81 -3.38 -1.35
CA MET A 145 -1.00 -4.02 -2.40
C MET A 145 -0.65 -5.44 -1.98
N ILE A 146 -0.46 -6.31 -2.97
CA ILE A 146 -0.16 -7.71 -2.76
C ILE A 146 1.25 -8.00 -3.28
N PHE A 147 2.11 -8.47 -2.39
CA PHE A 147 3.46 -8.89 -2.72
C PHE A 147 3.63 -10.39 -2.52
N LEU A 148 4.34 -11.04 -3.44
CA LEU A 148 4.59 -12.47 -3.42
C LEU A 148 6.02 -12.74 -2.98
N ALA A 149 6.16 -13.56 -1.94
CA ALA A 149 7.43 -14.11 -1.52
C ALA A 149 7.63 -15.50 -2.14
N ASP A 150 8.78 -15.68 -2.79
CA ASP A 150 9.24 -17.00 -3.23
C ASP A 150 9.49 -17.93 -2.04
N PRO A 151 9.46 -19.26 -2.25
CA PRO A 151 9.83 -20.22 -1.21
C PRO A 151 11.17 -19.88 -0.54
N GLY A 152 11.17 -19.76 0.79
CA GLY A 152 12.35 -19.38 1.57
C GLY A 152 12.60 -17.88 1.71
N THR A 153 11.73 -17.03 1.14
CA THR A 153 11.65 -15.60 1.45
C THR A 153 10.60 -15.37 2.54
N GLY A 154 10.96 -14.59 3.55
CA GLY A 154 10.14 -14.30 4.73
C GLY A 154 9.12 -13.20 4.51
N ARG A 155 8.51 -12.77 5.62
CA ARG A 155 7.58 -11.64 5.66
C ARG A 155 8.34 -10.34 5.39
N PRO A 156 7.77 -9.39 4.62
CA PRO A 156 8.40 -8.09 4.45
C PRO A 156 8.68 -7.41 5.78
N THR A 157 9.92 -6.97 5.94
CA THR A 157 10.39 -6.16 7.07
C THR A 157 10.62 -4.71 6.68
N LYS A 158 10.58 -4.41 5.37
CA LYS A 158 10.82 -3.08 4.82
C LYS A 158 9.87 -2.84 3.66
N ILE A 159 9.16 -1.72 3.69
CA ILE A 159 8.32 -1.23 2.59
C ILE A 159 8.86 0.13 2.15
N GLU A 160 8.95 0.37 0.86
CA GLU A 160 9.44 1.62 0.28
C GLU A 160 8.41 2.20 -0.67
N LEU A 161 8.19 3.51 -0.62
CA LEU A 161 7.53 4.26 -1.69
C LEU A 161 8.61 4.80 -2.62
N VAL A 162 8.57 4.37 -3.88
CA VAL A 162 9.59 4.66 -4.89
C VAL A 162 9.00 5.57 -5.96
N SER A 163 9.67 6.67 -6.33
CA SER A 163 9.18 7.57 -7.40
C SER A 163 9.08 6.83 -8.75
N SER A 164 8.00 7.09 -9.50
CA SER A 164 7.84 6.55 -10.84
C SER A 164 8.83 7.15 -11.86
N GLY A 165 9.33 8.36 -11.60
CA GLY A 165 10.19 9.09 -12.55
C GLY A 165 11.68 8.74 -12.44
N ASP A 166 12.25 8.86 -11.24
CA ASP A 166 13.69 8.67 -11.01
C ASP A 166 14.03 7.38 -10.24
N HIS A 167 13.02 6.58 -9.89
CA HIS A 167 13.14 5.33 -9.13
C HIS A 167 13.86 5.47 -7.79
N LYS A 168 13.91 6.67 -7.20
CA LYS A 168 14.45 6.86 -5.86
C LYS A 168 13.40 6.59 -4.80
N THR A 169 13.83 6.00 -3.70
CA THR A 169 13.02 5.85 -2.49
C THR A 169 12.71 7.22 -1.91
N LYS A 170 11.42 7.55 -1.79
CA LYS A 170 10.94 8.77 -1.11
C LYS A 170 10.79 8.53 0.38
N VAL A 171 10.19 7.40 0.73
CA VAL A 171 9.84 7.01 2.10
C VAL A 171 10.13 5.53 2.30
N ARG A 172 10.60 5.17 3.47
CA ARG A 172 10.85 3.79 3.90
C ARG A 172 10.16 3.54 5.24
N TRP A 173 9.44 2.43 5.34
CA TRP A 173 8.87 1.91 6.58
C TRP A 173 9.60 0.63 6.98
N SER A 174 10.09 0.56 8.22
CA SER A 174 10.75 -0.62 8.80
C SER A 174 10.55 -0.73 10.31
#